data_AF-A0A3N5JQ44-F1
#
_entry.id   AF-A0A3N5JQ44-F1
#
_cell.length_a   1.000
_cell.length_b   1.000
_cell.length_c   1.000
_cell.angle_alpha   90.00
_cell.angle_beta   90.00
_cell.angle_gamma   90.00
#
_symmetry.space_group_name_H-M   'P 1'
#
loop_
_entity.id
_entity.type
_entity.pdbx_description
1 polymer ?
#
loop_
_entity_poly.entity_id
_entity_poly.type
_entity_poly.pdbx_seq_one_letter_code
_entity_poly.pdbx_strand_id
1 'polypeptide(L)' 'MNDTAPNIASYVRERYLAMKPGERFLIGIGMFDAARALVEASIPADLSSLERRRAICERFYPSLAKQVFPAQ' A
#
# COMPACT_ATOMS: atom_id res chain seq x y z
N MET A 1 -14.36 -7.14 8.88
CA MET A 1 -13.84 -8.45 9.31
C MET A 1 -12.56 -8.16 10.06
N ASN A 2 -12.55 -8.32 11.38
CA ASN A 2 -11.33 -8.15 12.16
C ASN A 2 -10.99 -9.52 12.75
N ASP A 3 -10.20 -10.29 12.00
CA ASP A 3 -9.78 -11.65 12.40
C ASP A 3 -8.71 -11.63 13.50
N THR A 4 -8.47 -10.46 14.09
CA THR A 4 -7.56 -10.28 15.21
C THR A 4 -8.31 -10.49 16.52
N ALA A 5 -7.88 -11.47 17.31
CA ALA A 5 -8.42 -11.70 18.64
C ALA A 5 -8.27 -10.43 19.54
N PRO A 6 -9.23 -10.13 20.44
CA PRO A 6 -9.22 -8.89 21.21
C PRO A 6 -7.95 -8.66 22.03
N ASN A 7 -7.39 -9.72 22.63
CA ASN A 7 -6.14 -9.65 23.38
C ASN A 7 -4.94 -9.26 22.51
N ILE A 8 -4.89 -9.74 21.25
CA ILE A 8 -3.85 -9.38 20.30
C ILE A 8 -3.99 -7.93 19.86
N ALA A 9 -5.22 -7.47 19.60
CA ALA A 9 -5.49 -6.08 19.24
C ALA A 9 -5.06 -5.12 20.36
N SER A 10 -5.37 -5.44 21.62
CA SER A 10 -4.94 -4.66 22.78
C SER A 10 -3.41 -4.65 22.92
N TYR A 11 -2.77 -5.81 22.82
CA TYR A 11 -1.31 -5.92 22.87
C TYR A 11 -0.62 -5.05 21.80
N VAL A 12 -1.06 -5.15 20.55
CA VAL A 12 -0.49 -4.35 19.44
C VAL A 12 -0.69 -2.86 19.67
N ARG A 13 -1.87 -2.46 20.17
CA ARG A 13 -2.16 -1.05 20.50
C ARG A 13 -1.22 -0.52 21.57
N GLU A 14 -0.97 -1.27 22.64
CA GLU A 14 -0.04 -0.88 23.71
C GLU A 14 1.38 -0.68 23.18
N ARG A 15 1.85 -1.57 22.28
CA ARG A 15 3.15 -1.43 21.63
C ARG A 15 3.27 -0.15 20.81
N TYR A 16 2.24 0.18 20.02
CA TYR A 16 2.23 1.44 19.25
C TYR A 16 2.18 2.67 20.15
N LEU A 17 1.45 2.63 21.28
CA LEU A 17 1.41 3.75 22.21
C LEU A 17 2.75 4.01 22.89
N ALA A 18 3.55 2.98 23.14
CA ALA A 18 4.89 3.09 23.70
C ALA A 18 5.94 3.65 22.72
N MET A 19 5.65 3.64 21.41
CA MET A 19 6.57 4.17 20.39
C MET A 19 6.56 5.70 20.33
N LYS A 20 7.70 6.28 19.95
CA LYS A 20 7.79 7.70 19.61
C LYS A 20 6.93 7.99 18.38
N PRO A 21 6.34 9.20 18.26
CA PRO A 21 5.53 9.56 17.10
C PRO A 21 6.23 9.32 15.75
N GLY A 22 7.52 9.62 15.65
CA GLY A 22 8.31 9.39 14.43
C GLY A 22 8.44 7.91 14.06
N GLU A 23 8.60 7.02 15.04
CA GLU A 23 8.69 5.57 14.78
C GLU A 23 7.38 5.03 14.22
N ARG A 24 6.24 5.47 14.78
CA ARG A 24 4.92 5.12 14.24
C ARG A 24 4.73 5.60 12.81
N PHE A 25 5.20 6.81 12.51
CA PHE A 25 5.14 7.36 11.16
C PHE A 25 5.97 6.53 10.18
N LEU A 26 7.20 6.17 10.56
CA LEU A 26 8.09 5.34 9.74
C LEU A 26 7.50 3.96 9.44
N ILE A 27 6.86 3.32 10.44
CA ILE A 27 6.15 2.05 10.23
C ILE A 27 5.03 2.22 9.21
N GLY A 28 4.21 3.27 9.38
CA GLY A 28 3.11 3.57 8.47
C GLY A 28 3.57 3.78 7.03
N ILE A 29 4.62 4.59 6.81
CA ILE A 29 5.13 4.84 5.45
C ILE A 29 5.79 3.60 4.84
N GLY A 30 6.50 2.78 5.64
CA GLY A 30 7.19 1.59 5.16
C GLY A 30 6.22 0.53 4.60
N MET A 31 4.97 0.52 5.05
CA MET A 31 3.93 -0.32 4.47
C MET A 31 3.61 0.06 3.01
N PHE A 32 3.67 1.35 2.66
CA PHE A 32 3.46 1.80 1.28
C PHE A 32 4.62 1.38 0.39
N ASP A 33 5.86 1.48 0.87
CA ASP A 33 7.04 1.03 0.12
C ASP A 33 6.97 -0.48 -0.15
N ALA A 34 6.62 -1.28 0.85
CA ALA A 34 6.43 -2.71 0.70
C ALA A 34 5.30 -3.04 -0.29
N ALA A 35 4.15 -2.39 -0.17
CA ALA A 35 3.03 -2.59 -1.08
C ALA A 35 3.39 -2.22 -2.53
N ARG A 36 4.11 -1.09 -2.71
CA ARG A 36 4.61 -0.65 -4.01
C ARG A 36 5.57 -1.67 -4.62
N ALA A 37 6.54 -2.17 -3.84
CA ALA A 37 7.49 -3.17 -4.31
C ALA A 37 6.80 -4.45 -4.79
N LEU A 38 5.79 -4.93 -4.05
CA LEU A 38 5.00 -6.10 -4.44
C LEU A 38 4.23 -5.87 -5.75
N VAL A 39 3.58 -4.72 -5.89
CA VAL A 39 2.85 -4.38 -7.11
C VAL A 39 3.81 -4.26 -8.29
N GLU A 40 4.92 -3.54 -8.12
CA GLU A 40 5.91 -3.35 -9.18
C GLU A 40 6.53 -4.68 -9.64
N ALA A 41 6.79 -5.62 -8.73
CA ALA A 41 7.28 -6.96 -9.07
C ALA A 41 6.28 -7.80 -9.88
N SER A 42 4.98 -7.47 -9.81
CA SER A 42 3.92 -8.18 -10.54
C SER A 42 3.62 -7.62 -11.93
N ILE A 43 4.27 -6.51 -12.32
CA ILE A 43 4.00 -5.79 -13.58
C ILE A 43 5.05 -6.17 -14.63
N PRO A 44 4.64 -6.42 -15.90
CA PRO A 44 5.59 -6.66 -16.99
C PRO A 44 6.61 -5.52 -17.16
N ALA A 45 7.86 -5.87 -17.42
CA ALA A 45 8.96 -4.91 -17.52
C ALA A 45 8.98 -4.13 -18.85
N ASP A 46 8.29 -4.64 -19.87
CA ASP A 46 8.23 -4.12 -21.24
C ASP A 46 7.14 -3.05 -21.46
N LEU A 47 6.43 -2.66 -20.40
CA LEU A 47 5.44 -1.58 -20.48
C LEU A 47 6.09 -0.21 -20.68
N SER A 48 5.45 0.64 -21.48
CA SER A 48 5.78 2.05 -21.53
C SER A 48 5.59 2.71 -20.16
N SER A 49 6.21 3.88 -19.95
CA SER A 49 6.06 4.61 -18.69
C SER A 49 4.60 4.97 -18.35
N LEU A 50 3.75 5.19 -19.36
CA LEU A 50 2.34 5.49 -19.17
C LEU A 50 1.54 4.24 -18.77
N GLU A 51 1.71 3.14 -19.49
CA GLU A 51 1.08 1.85 -19.17
C GLU A 51 1.52 1.36 -17.80
N ARG A 52 2.80 1.54 -17.45
CA ARG A 52 3.32 1.18 -16.14
C ARG A 52 2.66 2.00 -15.02
N ARG A 53 2.52 3.32 -15.19
CA ARG A 53 1.83 4.18 -14.22
C ARG A 53 0.35 3.80 -14.08
N ARG A 54 -0.32 3.50 -15.20
CA ARG A 54 -1.69 2.98 -15.19
C ARG A 54 -1.80 1.67 -14.42
N ALA A 55 -0.93 0.69 -14.70
CA ALA A 55 -0.94 -0.62 -14.06
C ALA A 55 -0.73 -0.52 -12.53
N ILE A 56 0.19 0.32 -12.07
CA ILE A 56 0.36 0.60 -10.63
C ILE A 56 -0.92 1.24 -10.07
N CYS A 57 -1.45 2.27 -10.73
CA CYS A 57 -2.64 2.99 -10.26
C CYS A 57 -3.86 2.07 -10.20
N GLU A 58 -4.04 1.18 -11.18
CA GLU A 58 -5.15 0.24 -11.24
C GLU A 58 -5.11 -0.79 -10.09
N ARG A 59 -3.92 -1.19 -9.63
CA ARG A 59 -3.77 -2.11 -8.49
C ARG A 59 -4.21 -1.50 -7.16
N PHE A 60 -3.95 -0.21 -6.94
CA PHE A 60 -4.29 0.49 -5.69
C PHE A 60 -5.64 1.21 -5.74
N TYR A 61 -5.98 1.78 -6.90
CA TYR A 61 -7.11 2.69 -7.10
C TYR A 61 -7.82 2.43 -8.44
N PRO A 62 -8.55 1.32 -8.59
CA PRO A 62 -9.15 0.92 -9.88
C PRO A 62 -10.07 1.99 -10.51
N SER A 63 -10.88 2.66 -9.70
CA SER A 63 -11.79 3.72 -10.18
C SER A 63 -11.05 4.97 -10.64
N LEU A 64 -10.00 5.36 -9.90
CA LEU A 64 -9.17 6.52 -10.25
C LEU A 64 -8.38 6.25 -11.52
N ALA A 65 -7.79 5.06 -11.65
CA ALA A 65 -7.00 4.67 -12.81
C ALA A 65 -7.79 4.85 -14.12
N LYS A 66 -9.08 4.48 -14.13
CA LYS A 66 -9.98 4.67 -15.29
C LYS A 66 -10.21 6.14 -15.64
N GLN A 67 -10.19 7.03 -14.65
CA GLN A 67 -10.42 8.47 -14.84
C GLN A 67 -9.16 9.20 -15.33
N VAL A 68 -7.99 8.86 -14.75
CA VAL A 68 -6.73 9.59 -15.02
C VAL A 68 -5.85 8.95 -16.09
N PHE A 69 -6.09 7.66 -16.40
CA PHE A 69 -5.45 6.93 -17.49
C PHE A 69 -6.50 6.29 -18.39
N PRO A 70 -7.22 7.08 -19.23
CA PRO A 70 -8.22 6.52 -20.15
C PRO A 70 -7.58 5.48 -21.08
N ALA A 71 -8.36 4.46 -21.47
CA ALA A 71 -7.94 3.52 -22.51
C ALA A 71 -7.68 4.28 -23.80
N GLN A 72 -6.48 4.08 -24.38
CA GLN A 72 -6.20 4.48 -25.76
C GLN A 72 -6.87 3.48 -26.71
#